data_AF-A0A519SY23-F1
#
_entry.id   AF-A0A519SY23-F1
#
_cell.length_a   1.000
_cell.length_b   1.000
_cell.length_c   1.000
_cell.angle_alpha   90.00
_cell.angle_beta   90.00
_cell.angle_gamma   90.00
#
_symmetry.space_group_name_H-M   'P 1'
#
loop_
_entity.id
_entity.type
_entity.pdbx_description
1 polymer ?
#
loop_
_entity_poly.entity_id
_entity_poly.type
_entity_poly.pdbx_seq_one_letter_code
_entity_poly.pdbx_strand_id
1 'polypeptide(L)'
;GIMAGGDGAIRQAVEGAEDNATQAWLDLQQFNASEKDVLVGIAASGRTPYVVGGLRAARAAGLATGCIVCNAGSAVAAACELPVEVVTGPEFVTGSTRLKAGTAQKLALNMLTTATFIRLGRVRGNKMVDMQLSNDKLVERGQRMLMDELGIAQPAAAELLRQHGSVRAALLARQG
;
A
#
# COMPACT_ATOMS: atom_id res chain seq x y z
N GLY A 1 4.19 -6.42 -2.78
CA GLY A 1 3.32 -7.14 -1.83
C GLY A 1 3.62 -8.61 -1.97
N ILE A 2 3.66 -9.34 -0.85
CA ILE A 2 4.00 -10.76 -0.82
C ILE A 2 2.72 -11.55 -0.58
N MET A 3 2.59 -12.71 -1.22
CA MET A 3 1.42 -13.58 -1.12
C MET A 3 1.86 -15.02 -0.86
N ALA A 4 1.14 -15.72 0.02
CA ALA A 4 1.34 -17.15 0.23
C ALA A 4 1.20 -17.90 -1.10
N GLY A 5 2.19 -18.75 -1.44
CA GLY A 5 2.24 -19.44 -2.72
C GLY A 5 2.88 -18.65 -3.87
N GLY A 6 3.37 -17.43 -3.61
CA GLY A 6 4.13 -16.61 -4.57
C GLY A 6 3.29 -15.97 -5.68
N ASP A 7 3.94 -15.45 -6.71
CA ASP A 7 3.28 -14.67 -7.79
C ASP A 7 2.22 -15.47 -8.56
N GLY A 8 2.37 -16.79 -8.66
CA GLY A 8 1.37 -17.68 -9.28
C GLY A 8 0.01 -17.62 -8.57
N ALA A 9 0.02 -17.39 -7.26
CA ALA A 9 -1.18 -17.30 -6.42
C ALA A 9 -2.10 -16.12 -6.78
N ILE A 10 -1.59 -15.12 -7.49
CA ILE A 10 -2.36 -13.97 -7.96
C ILE A 10 -3.47 -14.39 -8.93
N ARG A 11 -3.23 -15.42 -9.74
CA ARG A 11 -4.17 -15.89 -10.77
C ARG A 11 -4.92 -17.15 -10.36
N GLN A 12 -4.25 -18.04 -9.63
CA GLN A 12 -4.80 -19.34 -9.24
C GLN A 12 -4.39 -19.65 -7.81
N ALA A 13 -5.35 -19.96 -6.96
CA ALA A 13 -5.07 -20.31 -5.57
C ALA A 13 -4.13 -21.52 -5.48
N VAL A 14 -3.15 -21.43 -4.59
CA VAL A 14 -2.21 -22.53 -4.28
C VAL A 14 -2.70 -23.21 -3.00
N GLU A 15 -3.11 -24.47 -3.12
CA GLU A 15 -3.68 -25.23 -2.02
C GLU A 15 -2.67 -25.38 -0.86
N GLY A 16 -3.13 -25.16 0.38
CA GLY A 16 -2.32 -25.29 1.60
C GLY A 16 -1.26 -24.21 1.82
N ALA A 17 -1.06 -23.27 0.89
CA ALA A 17 -0.04 -22.23 1.03
C ALA A 17 -0.29 -21.32 2.25
N GLU A 18 -1.55 -21.07 2.58
CA GLU A 18 -1.95 -20.20 3.70
C GLU A 18 -1.76 -20.84 5.09
N ASP A 19 -1.62 -22.17 5.13
CA ASP A 19 -1.48 -22.95 6.36
C ASP A 19 -0.02 -23.08 6.82
N ASN A 20 0.95 -22.69 5.99
CA ASN A 20 2.35 -22.74 6.34
C ASN A 20 2.79 -21.50 7.15
N ALA A 21 2.91 -21.67 8.46
CA ALA A 21 3.27 -20.59 9.39
C ALA A 21 4.71 -20.06 9.25
N THR A 22 5.65 -20.82 8.69
CA THR A 22 7.06 -20.37 8.57
C THR A 22 7.34 -19.68 7.23
N GLN A 23 6.55 -19.97 6.20
CA GLN A 23 6.83 -19.54 4.83
C GLN A 23 6.87 -18.03 4.67
N ALA A 24 6.00 -17.28 5.35
CA ALA A 24 5.98 -15.81 5.23
C ALA A 24 7.31 -15.16 5.61
N TRP A 25 8.00 -15.69 6.62
CA TRP A 25 9.31 -15.17 7.01
C TRP A 25 10.39 -15.50 5.97
N LEU A 26 10.37 -16.73 5.42
CA LEU A 26 11.28 -17.13 4.35
C LEU A 26 11.07 -16.25 3.10
N ASP A 27 9.83 -15.94 2.77
CA ASP A 27 9.49 -15.07 1.64
C ASP A 27 9.98 -13.63 1.88
N LEU A 28 9.84 -13.11 3.10
CA LEU A 28 10.35 -11.79 3.48
C LEU A 28 11.88 -11.69 3.43
N GLN A 29 12.59 -12.75 3.83
CA GLN A 29 14.05 -12.78 3.82
C GLN A 29 14.64 -12.61 2.42
N GLN A 30 13.93 -13.03 1.37
CA GLN A 30 14.36 -12.83 -0.03
C GLN A 30 14.45 -11.35 -0.41
N PHE A 31 13.80 -10.46 0.32
CA PHE A 31 13.82 -9.02 0.11
C PHE A 31 14.72 -8.27 1.11
N ASN A 32 15.55 -8.99 1.86
CA ASN A 32 16.41 -8.42 2.92
C ASN A 32 15.64 -7.59 3.96
N ALA A 33 14.45 -8.07 4.36
CA ALA A 33 13.62 -7.40 5.37
C ALA A 33 14.42 -7.15 6.66
N SER A 34 14.34 -5.93 7.17
CA SER A 34 15.14 -5.41 8.28
C SER A 34 14.29 -4.58 9.25
N GLU A 35 14.86 -4.19 10.39
CA GLU A 35 14.24 -3.31 11.39
C GLU A 35 13.82 -1.93 10.86
N LYS A 36 14.27 -1.55 9.66
CA LYS A 36 13.87 -0.31 8.96
C LYS A 36 12.57 -0.47 8.18
N ASP A 37 12.06 -1.69 8.06
CA ASP A 37 10.85 -2.03 7.34
C ASP A 37 9.66 -2.19 8.28
N VAL A 38 8.46 -2.01 7.71
CA VAL A 38 7.19 -2.24 8.39
C VAL A 38 6.48 -3.40 7.71
N LEU A 39 6.11 -4.43 8.48
CA LEU A 39 5.29 -5.54 7.97
C LEU A 39 3.82 -5.30 8.28
N VAL A 40 2.96 -5.37 7.26
CA VAL A 40 1.51 -5.32 7.41
C VAL A 40 0.89 -6.66 7.00
N GLY A 41 0.41 -7.42 7.99
CA GLY A 41 -0.28 -8.69 7.76
C GLY A 41 -1.75 -8.48 7.37
N ILE A 42 -2.24 -9.19 6.36
CA ILE A 42 -3.61 -9.03 5.86
C ILE A 42 -4.30 -10.39 5.87
N ALA A 43 -5.33 -10.54 6.70
CA ALA A 43 -6.13 -11.77 6.77
C ALA A 43 -7.55 -11.45 7.24
N ALA A 44 -8.55 -11.62 6.38
CA ALA A 44 -9.94 -11.31 6.74
C ALA A 44 -10.40 -12.15 7.96
N SER A 45 -10.04 -13.43 7.96
CA SER A 45 -10.33 -14.37 9.04
C SER A 45 -9.64 -14.01 10.36
N GLY A 46 -8.53 -13.26 10.30
CA GLY A 46 -7.68 -12.94 11.45
C GLY A 46 -6.97 -14.14 12.08
N ARG A 47 -6.93 -15.30 11.40
CA ARG A 47 -6.31 -16.54 11.94
C ARG A 47 -5.39 -17.29 10.97
N THR A 48 -5.18 -16.77 9.77
CA THR A 48 -4.37 -17.42 8.72
C THR A 48 -2.93 -17.68 9.21
N PRO A 49 -2.49 -18.95 9.31
CA PRO A 49 -1.18 -19.30 9.89
C PRO A 49 0.02 -18.61 9.22
N TYR A 50 0.04 -18.52 7.89
CA TYR A 50 1.07 -17.81 7.12
C TYR A 50 1.26 -16.37 7.63
N VAL A 51 0.16 -15.65 7.85
CA VAL A 51 0.19 -14.25 8.31
C VAL A 51 0.59 -14.16 9.78
N VAL A 52 0.05 -15.02 10.64
CA VAL A 52 0.39 -15.05 12.08
C VAL A 52 1.88 -15.32 12.28
N GLY A 53 2.41 -16.34 11.62
CA GLY A 53 3.81 -16.72 11.75
C GLY A 53 4.76 -15.68 11.15
N GLY A 54 4.40 -15.09 10.01
CA GLY A 54 5.14 -13.96 9.42
C GLY A 54 5.23 -12.76 10.35
N LEU A 55 4.13 -12.34 10.97
CA LEU A 55 4.10 -11.22 11.91
C LEU A 55 4.93 -11.51 13.17
N ARG A 56 4.80 -12.71 13.74
CA ARG A 56 5.59 -13.11 14.92
C ARG A 56 7.09 -13.10 14.64
N ALA A 57 7.50 -13.66 13.50
CA ALA A 57 8.90 -13.71 13.10
C ALA A 57 9.46 -12.32 12.82
N ALA A 58 8.72 -11.48 12.08
CA ALA A 58 9.11 -10.10 11.80
C ALA A 58 9.25 -9.27 13.09
N ARG A 59 8.30 -9.38 14.01
CA ARG A 59 8.37 -8.72 15.31
C ARG A 59 9.57 -9.20 16.13
N ALA A 60 9.83 -10.51 16.16
CA ALA A 60 11.00 -11.07 16.85
C ALA A 60 12.32 -10.59 16.23
N ALA A 61 12.33 -10.30 14.93
CA ALA A 61 13.45 -9.71 14.21
C ALA A 61 13.54 -8.17 14.33
N GLY A 62 12.63 -7.53 15.08
CA GLY A 62 12.67 -6.09 15.36
C GLY A 62 11.95 -5.21 14.33
N LEU A 63 11.21 -5.79 13.37
CA LEU A 63 10.37 -5.02 12.46
C LEU A 63 9.17 -4.43 13.21
N ALA A 64 8.80 -3.21 12.84
CA ALA A 64 7.50 -2.67 13.23
C ALA A 64 6.39 -3.49 12.54
N THR A 65 5.38 -3.90 13.30
CA THR A 65 4.33 -4.79 12.78
C THR A 65 2.94 -4.21 12.95
N GLY A 66 2.13 -4.32 11.89
CA GLY A 66 0.71 -4.01 11.92
C GLY A 66 -0.12 -5.05 11.16
N CYS A 67 -1.44 -4.97 11.25
CA CYS A 67 -2.31 -5.86 10.50
C CYS A 67 -3.64 -5.22 10.09
N ILE A 68 -4.31 -5.82 9.11
CA ILE A 68 -5.70 -5.51 8.75
C ILE A 68 -6.52 -6.79 8.75
N VAL A 69 -7.47 -6.86 9.67
CA VAL A 69 -8.35 -8.03 9.90
C VAL A 69 -9.81 -7.60 9.98
N CYS A 70 -10.74 -8.54 9.82
CA CYS A 70 -12.17 -8.27 9.88
C CYS A 70 -12.90 -8.95 11.05
N ASN A 71 -12.13 -9.55 11.96
CA ASN A 71 -12.60 -10.11 13.23
C ASN A 71 -11.85 -9.44 14.38
N ALA A 72 -12.60 -9.01 15.41
CA ALA A 72 -12.02 -8.41 16.60
C ALA A 72 -11.29 -9.45 17.47
N GLY A 73 -10.23 -9.03 18.16
CA GLY A 73 -9.46 -9.89 19.08
C GLY A 73 -8.81 -11.09 18.40
N SER A 74 -8.49 -10.96 17.11
CA SER A 74 -8.02 -12.09 16.31
C SER A 74 -6.57 -12.50 16.60
N ALA A 75 -6.19 -13.72 16.23
CA ALA A 75 -4.83 -14.22 16.41
C ALA A 75 -3.78 -13.39 15.63
N VAL A 76 -4.16 -12.87 14.47
CA VAL A 76 -3.33 -11.96 13.66
C VAL A 76 -3.19 -10.60 14.35
N ALA A 77 -4.26 -10.06 14.94
CA ALA A 77 -4.18 -8.81 15.69
C ALA A 77 -3.25 -8.92 16.91
N ALA A 78 -3.35 -10.02 17.66
CA ALA A 78 -2.46 -10.31 18.79
C ALA A 78 -0.99 -10.55 18.39
N ALA A 79 -0.71 -10.85 17.12
CA ALA A 79 0.64 -11.12 16.62
C ALA A 79 1.42 -9.84 16.24
N CYS A 80 0.78 -8.67 16.23
CA CYS A 80 1.39 -7.40 15.82
C CYS A 80 1.20 -6.28 16.86
N GLU A 81 1.86 -5.14 16.65
CA GLU A 81 1.83 -4.00 17.57
C GLU A 81 0.73 -2.98 17.20
N LEU A 82 0.42 -2.86 15.91
CA LEU A 82 -0.50 -1.87 15.35
C LEU A 82 -1.68 -2.54 14.63
N PRO A 83 -2.64 -3.14 15.36
CA PRO A 83 -3.78 -3.82 14.74
C PRO A 83 -4.82 -2.83 14.21
N VAL A 84 -5.31 -3.07 12.99
CA VAL A 84 -6.49 -2.42 12.41
C VAL A 84 -7.59 -3.46 12.23
N GLU A 85 -8.57 -3.44 13.12
CA GLU A 85 -9.70 -4.38 13.13
C GLU A 85 -10.95 -3.73 12.52
N VAL A 86 -11.22 -4.01 11.25
CA VAL A 86 -12.39 -3.47 10.53
C VAL A 86 -13.51 -4.52 10.54
N VAL A 87 -14.28 -4.56 11.62
CA VAL A 87 -15.37 -5.55 11.78
C VAL A 87 -16.51 -5.26 10.79
N THR A 88 -16.62 -6.08 9.75
CA THR A 88 -17.62 -5.92 8.68
C THR A 88 -18.91 -6.71 8.91
N GLY A 89 -18.94 -7.57 9.93
CA GLY A 89 -20.04 -8.51 10.21
C GLY A 89 -20.14 -9.65 9.19
N PRO A 90 -21.16 -10.52 9.30
CA PRO A 90 -21.33 -11.70 8.44
C PRO A 90 -21.42 -11.33 6.95
N GLU A 91 -20.77 -12.09 6.08
CA GLU A 91 -20.85 -11.87 4.64
C GLU A 91 -22.21 -12.29 4.06
N PHE A 92 -22.60 -11.69 2.94
CA PHE A 92 -23.87 -12.04 2.27
C PHE A 92 -23.87 -13.50 1.79
N VAL A 93 -22.74 -13.94 1.21
CA VAL A 93 -22.45 -15.36 0.99
C VAL A 93 -21.58 -15.82 2.13
N THR A 94 -22.07 -16.75 2.96
CA THR A 94 -21.38 -17.23 4.15
C THR A 94 -19.94 -17.62 3.84
N GLY A 95 -18.99 -16.98 4.53
CA GLY A 95 -17.55 -17.23 4.37
C GLY A 95 -16.89 -16.58 3.15
N SER A 96 -17.63 -15.91 2.26
CA SER A 96 -17.07 -15.26 1.08
C SER A 96 -16.45 -13.90 1.42
N THR A 97 -15.34 -13.92 2.16
CA THR A 97 -14.64 -12.71 2.65
C THR A 97 -14.04 -11.84 1.55
N ARG A 98 -14.01 -12.29 0.29
CA ARG A 98 -13.66 -11.45 -0.86
C ARG A 98 -14.63 -10.27 -1.08
N LEU A 99 -15.79 -10.27 -0.39
CA LEU A 99 -16.83 -9.26 -0.50
C LEU A 99 -16.58 -8.07 0.43
N LYS A 100 -17.26 -7.98 1.59
CA LYS A 100 -17.15 -6.80 2.47
C LYS A 100 -15.77 -6.71 3.09
N ALA A 101 -15.25 -7.82 3.60
CA ALA A 101 -13.92 -7.85 4.21
C ALA A 101 -12.81 -7.45 3.22
N GLY A 102 -12.83 -7.99 2.00
CA GLY A 102 -11.90 -7.61 0.94
C GLY A 102 -12.01 -6.12 0.54
N THR A 103 -13.24 -5.59 0.49
CA THR A 103 -13.49 -4.16 0.25
C THR A 103 -12.91 -3.30 1.37
N ALA A 104 -13.16 -3.67 2.63
CA ALA A 104 -12.62 -2.99 3.80
C ALA A 104 -11.09 -2.98 3.79
N GLN A 105 -10.45 -4.11 3.50
CA GLN A 105 -9.00 -4.23 3.38
C GLN A 105 -8.45 -3.30 2.30
N LYS A 106 -9.08 -3.24 1.12
CA LYS A 106 -8.70 -2.32 0.05
C LYS A 106 -8.73 -0.86 0.52
N LEU A 107 -9.81 -0.45 1.19
CA LEU A 107 -9.95 0.93 1.67
C LEU A 107 -8.89 1.27 2.73
N ALA A 108 -8.65 0.36 3.68
CA ALA A 108 -7.62 0.54 4.71
C ALA A 108 -6.20 0.64 4.11
N LEU A 109 -5.85 -0.21 3.14
CA LEU A 109 -4.56 -0.15 2.44
C LEU A 109 -4.40 1.15 1.62
N ASN A 110 -5.47 1.60 0.97
CA ASN A 110 -5.49 2.87 0.26
C ASN A 110 -5.25 4.05 1.23
N MET A 111 -5.88 4.03 2.41
CA MET A 111 -5.68 5.04 3.44
C MET A 111 -4.25 5.02 3.97
N LEU A 112 -3.71 3.85 4.31
CA LEU A 112 -2.34 3.69 4.82
C LEU A 112 -1.31 4.29 3.86
N THR A 113 -1.36 3.88 2.59
CA THR A 113 -0.40 4.32 1.58
C THR A 113 -0.58 5.79 1.23
N THR A 114 -1.81 6.25 1.02
CA THR A 114 -2.09 7.65 0.66
C THR A 114 -1.71 8.61 1.79
N ALA A 115 -2.10 8.31 3.04
CA ALA A 115 -1.75 9.14 4.19
C ALA A 115 -0.23 9.20 4.39
N THR A 116 0.47 8.07 4.20
CA THR A 116 1.93 8.02 4.28
C THR A 116 2.56 8.92 3.22
N PHE A 117 2.14 8.83 1.96
CA PHE A 117 2.69 9.66 0.89
C PHE A 117 2.37 11.15 1.04
N ILE A 118 1.21 11.50 1.62
CA ILE A 118 0.91 12.89 2.01
C ILE A 118 1.91 13.37 3.05
N ARG A 119 2.17 12.60 4.11
CA ARG A 119 3.13 12.97 5.17
C ARG A 119 4.58 13.04 4.68
N LEU A 120 4.94 12.25 3.67
CA LEU A 120 6.23 12.33 2.97
C LEU A 120 6.30 13.51 1.99
N GLY A 121 5.28 14.36 1.94
CA GLY A 121 5.25 15.56 1.11
C GLY A 121 5.01 15.29 -0.38
N ARG A 122 4.68 14.05 -0.80
CA ARG A 122 4.43 13.67 -2.21
C ARG A 122 3.16 14.28 -2.80
N VAL A 123 2.34 14.90 -1.96
CA VAL A 123 1.09 15.59 -2.30
C VAL A 123 1.18 17.04 -1.83
N ARG A 124 0.82 18.00 -2.68
CA ARG A 124 0.72 19.43 -2.34
C ARG A 124 -0.74 19.86 -2.48
N GLY A 125 -1.35 20.32 -1.39
CA GLY A 125 -2.81 20.47 -1.32
C GLY A 125 -3.48 19.11 -1.57
N ASN A 126 -4.19 18.98 -2.69
CA ASN A 126 -4.78 17.73 -3.16
C ASN A 126 -4.14 17.21 -4.48
N LYS A 127 -2.99 17.76 -4.88
CA LYS A 127 -2.32 17.46 -6.16
C LYS A 127 -1.14 16.50 -5.95
N MET A 128 -1.09 15.46 -6.78
CA MET A 128 0.01 14.49 -6.81
C MET A 128 1.18 15.05 -7.64
N VAL A 129 2.09 15.77 -6.98
CA VAL A 129 3.18 16.50 -7.63
C VAL A 129 4.38 15.63 -8.04
N ASP A 130 4.44 14.39 -7.52
CA ASP A 130 5.45 13.36 -7.85
C ASP A 130 4.90 12.23 -8.73
N MET A 131 3.89 12.53 -9.53
CA MET A 131 3.32 11.56 -10.47
C MET A 131 4.33 11.22 -11.58
N GLN A 132 4.45 9.94 -11.91
CA GLN A 132 5.23 9.51 -13.06
C GLN A 132 4.52 9.88 -14.37
N LEU A 133 5.20 10.61 -15.24
CA LEU A 133 4.68 11.06 -16.53
C LEU A 133 4.82 9.97 -17.61
N SER A 134 4.19 8.82 -17.39
CA SER A 134 4.40 7.62 -18.21
C SER A 134 3.51 7.51 -19.46
N ASN A 135 2.56 8.43 -19.64
CA ASN A 135 1.68 8.49 -20.80
C ASN A 135 1.11 9.90 -20.97
N ASP A 136 0.57 10.18 -22.15
CA ASP A 136 0.09 11.51 -22.56
C ASP A 136 -0.94 12.09 -21.60
N LYS A 137 -1.89 11.29 -21.10
CA LYS A 137 -2.87 11.74 -20.09
C LYS A 137 -2.19 12.25 -18.81
N LEU A 138 -1.11 11.59 -18.36
CA LEU A 138 -0.37 12.02 -17.17
C LEU A 138 0.49 13.25 -17.46
N VAL A 139 1.04 13.38 -18.68
CA VAL A 139 1.73 14.59 -19.14
C VAL A 139 0.78 15.78 -19.16
N GLU A 140 -0.38 15.66 -19.81
CA GLU A 140 -1.41 16.70 -19.85
C GLU A 140 -1.91 17.09 -18.45
N ARG A 141 -2.06 16.11 -17.56
CA ARG A 141 -2.42 16.39 -16.17
C ARG A 141 -1.32 17.18 -15.46
N GLY A 142 -0.05 16.85 -15.69
CA GLY A 142 1.08 17.60 -15.15
C GLY A 142 1.12 19.04 -15.67
N GLN A 143 0.90 19.25 -16.97
CA GLN A 143 0.82 20.58 -17.57
C GLN A 143 -0.31 21.40 -16.96
N ARG A 144 -1.51 20.83 -16.82
CA ARG A 144 -2.64 21.50 -16.15
C ARG A 144 -2.32 21.89 -14.71
N MET A 145 -1.66 21.02 -13.94
CA MET A 145 -1.23 21.38 -12.59
C MET A 145 -0.30 22.60 -12.56
N LEU A 146 0.66 22.68 -13.49
CA LEU A 146 1.57 23.83 -13.59
C LEU A 146 0.86 25.11 -14.04
N MET A 147 -0.08 25.01 -14.99
CA MET A 147 -0.92 26.13 -15.41
C MET A 147 -1.69 26.70 -14.22
N ASP A 148 -2.35 25.82 -13.45
CA ASP A 148 -3.16 26.22 -12.30
C ASP A 148 -2.33 26.83 -11.16
N GLU A 149 -1.14 26.28 -10.89
CA GLU A 149 -0.28 26.74 -9.78
C GLU A 149 0.52 28.01 -10.12
N LEU A 150 0.90 28.20 -11.38
CA LEU A 150 1.78 29.29 -11.80
C LEU A 150 1.06 30.39 -12.60
N GLY A 151 -0.21 30.18 -12.98
CA GLY A 151 -0.97 31.12 -13.80
C GLY A 151 -0.42 31.28 -15.23
N ILE A 152 0.19 30.22 -15.78
CA ILE A 152 0.84 30.24 -17.10
C ILE A 152 0.01 29.52 -18.16
N ALA A 153 0.25 29.87 -19.43
CA ALA A 153 -0.36 29.18 -20.56
C ALA A 153 0.24 27.77 -20.78
N GLN A 154 -0.54 26.90 -21.42
CA GLN A 154 -0.15 25.50 -21.67
C GLN A 154 1.21 25.34 -22.37
N PRO A 155 1.59 26.14 -23.39
CA PRO A 155 2.90 25.97 -24.03
C PRO A 155 4.07 26.18 -23.07
N ALA A 156 3.95 27.15 -22.15
CA ALA A 156 4.96 27.40 -21.13
C ALA A 156 5.01 26.28 -20.07
N ALA A 157 3.85 25.75 -19.67
CA ALA A 157 3.75 24.62 -18.76
C ALA A 157 4.35 23.34 -19.35
N ALA A 158 4.08 23.08 -20.65
CA ALA A 158 4.64 21.96 -21.38
C ALA A 158 6.16 22.01 -21.43
N GLU A 159 6.71 23.19 -21.72
CA GLU A 159 8.16 23.38 -21.77
C GLU A 159 8.81 23.20 -20.39
N LEU A 160 8.25 23.78 -19.33
CA LEU A 160 8.74 23.57 -17.96
C LEU A 160 8.72 22.10 -17.55
N LEU A 161 7.63 21.39 -17.86
CA LEU A 161 7.50 19.98 -17.53
C LEU A 161 8.51 19.12 -18.30
N ARG A 162 8.79 19.47 -19.57
CA ARG A 162 9.81 18.82 -20.40
C ARG A 162 11.22 19.09 -19.88
N GLN A 163 11.52 20.31 -19.43
CA GLN A 163 12.83 20.69 -18.89
C GLN A 163 13.13 20.01 -17.54
N HIS A 164 12.14 19.93 -16.65
CA HIS A 164 12.36 19.48 -15.28
C HIS A 164 11.87 18.04 -15.00
N GLY A 165 11.17 17.41 -15.95
CA GLY A 165 10.75 16.01 -15.89
C GLY A 165 9.66 15.65 -14.86
N SER A 166 9.31 16.57 -13.96
CA SER A 166 8.24 16.38 -12.97
C SER A 166 7.59 17.70 -12.58
N VAL A 167 6.35 17.63 -12.09
CA VAL A 167 5.61 18.80 -11.60
C VAL A 167 6.33 19.43 -10.40
N ARG A 168 6.81 18.62 -9.44
CA ARG A 168 7.59 19.13 -8.29
C ARG A 168 8.81 19.93 -8.74
N ALA A 169 9.65 19.34 -9.59
CA ALA A 169 10.90 20.00 -10.00
C ALA A 169 10.62 21.31 -10.76
N ALA A 170 9.60 21.31 -11.63
CA ALA A 170 9.16 22.52 -12.34
C ALA A 170 8.64 23.61 -11.39
N LEU A 171 7.90 23.25 -10.33
CA LEU A 171 7.44 24.21 -9.32
C LEU A 171 8.60 24.79 -8.50
N LEU A 172 9.57 23.96 -8.10
CA LEU A 172 10.73 24.41 -7.33
C LEU A 172 11.63 25.35 -8.13
N ALA A 173 11.85 25.08 -9.41
CA ALA A 173 12.69 25.90 -10.29
C ALA A 173 12.13 27.31 -10.56
N ARG A 174 10.83 27.53 -10.33
CA ARG A 174 10.17 28.84 -10.46
C ARG A 174 10.07 29.62 -9.15
N GLN A 175 10.32 28.96 -8.02
CA GLN A 175 10.24 29.54 -6.68
C GLN A 175 11.61 29.96 -6.11
N GLY A 176 12.70 29.62 -6.79
CA GLY A 176 14.05 30.16 -6.56
C GLY A 176 14.43 31.17 -7.63
#